data_AF-A0A8T4MXP5-F1
#
_entry.id   AF-A0A8T4MXP5-F1
#
_cell.length_a   1.000
_cell.length_b   1.000
_cell.length_c   1.000
_cell.angle_alpha   90.00
_cell.angle_beta   90.00
_cell.angle_gamma   90.00
#
_symmetry.space_group_name_H-M   'P 1'
#
loop_
_entity.id
_entity.type
_entity.pdbx_description
1 polymer ?
#
loop_
_entity_poly.entity_id
_entity_poly.type
_entity_poly.pdbx_seq_one_letter_code
_entity_poly.pdbx_strand_id
1 'polypeptide(L)'
;MANPDLIRFILEAQKRNFSDVKIKEALLSNRWPIKEISSAFQSLRKPHHFKESLNIWLDSEVIKKLEKRAKRNMLNLNEQVEDILRRSVINAKPTQAKEKLDDMLVGLFSRKTPKKK
;
A
#
# COMPACT_ATOMS: atom_id res chain seq x y z
N MET A 1 -14.01 24.28 -5.36
CA MET A 1 -12.76 24.50 -4.59
C MET A 1 -13.16 24.64 -3.14
N ALA A 2 -12.47 23.97 -2.22
CA ALA A 2 -12.82 24.00 -0.80
C ALA A 2 -12.38 25.33 -0.16
N ASN A 3 -13.17 25.84 0.78
CA ASN A 3 -12.89 27.10 1.48
C ASN A 3 -11.61 26.94 2.34
N PRO A 4 -10.56 27.76 2.12
CA PRO A 4 -9.29 27.63 2.84
C PRO A 4 -9.40 27.87 4.34
N ASP A 5 -10.34 28.73 4.79
CA ASP A 5 -10.53 29.02 6.21
C ASP A 5 -11.17 27.84 6.95
N LEU A 6 -12.11 27.16 6.28
CA LEU A 6 -12.73 25.94 6.80
C LEU A 6 -11.71 24.80 6.94
N ILE A 7 -10.79 24.68 5.98
CA ILE A 7 -9.69 23.70 6.04
C ILE A 7 -8.78 24.00 7.24
N ARG A 8 -8.40 25.27 7.43
CA ARG A 8 -7.57 25.68 8.58
C ARG A 8 -8.26 25.38 9.91
N PHE A 9 -9.55 25.66 10.01
CA PHE A 9 -10.34 25.36 11.19
C PHE A 9 -10.36 23.86 11.50
N ILE A 10 -10.63 23.01 10.50
CA ILE A 10 -10.66 21.55 10.68
C ILE A 10 -9.28 21.05 11.14
N LEU A 11 -8.19 21.53 10.53
CA LEU A 11 -6.83 21.18 10.93
C LEU A 11 -6.51 21.60 12.37
N GLU A 12 -6.94 22.78 12.79
CA GLU A 12 -6.75 23.25 14.16
C GLU A 12 -7.55 22.44 15.18
N ALA A 13 -8.80 22.09 14.84
CA ALA A 13 -9.62 21.22 15.68
C ALA A 13 -9.03 19.81 15.80
N GLN A 14 -8.49 19.25 14.71
CA GLN A 14 -7.79 17.97 14.74
C GLN A 14 -6.51 18.03 15.59
N LYS A 15 -5.73 19.13 15.51
CA LYS A 15 -4.57 19.35 16.40
C LYS A 15 -4.94 19.37 17.88
N ARG A 16 -6.16 19.79 18.21
CA ARG A 16 -6.71 19.80 19.58
C ARG A 16 -7.38 18.46 19.97
N ASN A 17 -7.21 17.41 19.17
CA ASN A 17 -7.76 16.06 19.39
C ASN A 17 -9.29 15.96 19.36
N PHE A 18 -9.98 16.81 18.61
CA PHE A 18 -11.41 16.61 18.35
C PHE A 18 -11.63 15.55 17.26
N SER A 19 -12.63 14.68 17.45
CA SER A 19 -12.99 13.67 16.45
C SER A 19 -13.68 14.29 15.23
N ASP A 20 -13.47 13.70 14.05
CA ASP A 20 -14.09 14.16 12.80
C ASP A 20 -15.63 14.25 12.89
N VAL A 21 -16.26 13.34 13.66
CA VAL A 21 -17.70 13.35 13.91
C VAL A 21 -18.11 14.61 14.65
N LYS A 22 -17.42 14.92 15.76
CA LYS A 22 -17.70 16.09 16.58
C LYS A 22 -17.44 17.40 15.84
N ILE A 23 -16.40 17.44 15.00
CA ILE A 23 -16.10 18.61 14.16
C ILE A 23 -17.23 18.83 13.14
N LYS A 24 -17.72 17.77 12.49
CA LYS A 24 -18.85 17.86 11.55
C LYS A 24 -20.13 18.34 12.23
N GLU A 25 -20.48 17.77 13.38
CA GLU A 25 -21.64 18.17 14.17
C GLU A 25 -21.57 19.65 14.58
N ALA A 26 -20.40 20.11 15.01
CA ALA A 26 -20.19 21.52 15.37
C ALA A 26 -20.36 22.45 14.15
N LEU A 27 -19.86 22.06 12.98
CA LEU A 27 -20.01 22.85 11.75
C LEU A 27 -21.47 22.89 11.28
N LEU A 28 -22.18 21.76 11.35
CA LEU A 28 -23.62 21.68 11.02
C LEU A 28 -24.46 22.52 11.99
N SER A 29 -24.16 22.47 13.28
CA SER A 29 -24.84 23.28 14.31
C SER A 29 -24.67 24.78 14.07
N ASN A 30 -23.54 25.20 13.51
CA ASN A 30 -23.26 26.58 13.11
C ASN A 30 -23.75 26.93 11.69
N ARG A 31 -24.66 26.13 11.12
CA ARG A 31 -25.30 26.35 9.81
C ARG A 31 -24.34 26.38 8.62
N TRP A 32 -23.19 25.73 8.72
CA TRP A 32 -22.31 25.58 7.56
C TRP A 32 -22.94 24.67 6.49
N PRO A 33 -22.82 24.99 5.19
CA PRO A 33 -23.38 24.16 4.13
C PRO A 33 -22.74 22.76 4.10
N ILE A 34 -23.57 21.71 4.11
CA ILE A 34 -23.12 20.30 4.07
C ILE A 34 -22.15 20.03 2.91
N LYS A 35 -22.42 20.64 1.75
CA LYS A 35 -21.58 20.49 0.54
C LYS A 35 -20.15 20.99 0.77
N GLU A 36 -20.00 22.12 1.45
CA GLU A 36 -18.69 22.71 1.74
C GLU A 36 -17.93 21.90 2.78
N ILE A 37 -18.61 21.48 3.85
CA ILE A 37 -18.05 20.60 4.87
C ILE A 37 -17.52 19.32 4.22
N SER A 38 -18.34 18.65 3.41
CA SER A 38 -17.94 17.43 2.71
C SER A 38 -16.73 17.65 1.80
N SER A 39 -16.74 18.74 1.02
CA SER A 39 -15.63 19.09 0.14
C SER A 39 -14.33 19.38 0.92
N ALA A 40 -14.41 20.05 2.07
CA ALA A 40 -13.24 20.36 2.90
C ALA A 40 -12.64 19.10 3.51
N PHE A 41 -13.45 18.22 4.10
CA PHE A 41 -12.98 16.92 4.60
C PHE A 41 -12.39 16.05 3.49
N GLN A 42 -12.96 16.08 2.29
CA GLN A 42 -12.43 15.35 1.15
C GLN A 42 -11.07 15.89 0.69
N SER A 43 -10.88 17.21 0.71
CA SER A 43 -9.59 17.83 0.36
C SER A 43 -8.46 17.55 1.37
N LEU A 44 -8.82 17.32 2.64
CA LEU A 44 -7.89 16.97 3.71
C LEU A 44 -7.45 15.50 3.67
N ARG A 45 -8.29 14.62 3.12
CA ARG A 45 -7.89 13.24 2.88
C ARG A 45 -6.87 13.24 1.75
N LYS A 46 -5.67 12.72 2.02
CA LYS A 46 -4.69 12.45 0.96
C LYS A 46 -5.42 11.66 -0.13
N PRO A 47 -5.39 12.09 -1.40
CA PRO A 47 -5.96 11.28 -2.46
C PRO A 47 -5.32 9.91 -2.37
N HIS A 48 -6.12 8.85 -2.33
CA HIS A 48 -5.57 7.51 -2.44
C HIS A 48 -4.82 7.45 -3.76
N HIS A 49 -3.49 7.33 -3.69
CA HIS A 49 -2.63 7.26 -4.88
C HIS A 49 -2.88 5.99 -5.70
N PHE A 50 -3.61 5.03 -5.16
CA PHE A 50 -3.85 3.74 -5.78
C PHE A 50 -5.04 3.82 -6.74
N LYS A 51 -4.79 3.47 -8.00
CA LYS A 51 -5.80 3.33 -9.05
C LYS A 51 -6.75 2.15 -8.79
N GLU A 52 -6.27 1.16 -8.05
CA GLU A 52 -6.94 -0.13 -7.84
C GLU A 52 -6.92 -0.51 -6.36
N SER A 53 -7.96 -1.23 -5.92
CA SER A 53 -8.10 -1.73 -4.55
C SER A 53 -8.34 -3.23 -4.55
N LEU A 54 -7.65 -3.94 -3.66
CA LEU A 54 -7.80 -5.39 -3.49
C LEU A 54 -8.20 -5.68 -2.04
N ASN A 55 -9.21 -6.54 -1.86
CA ASN A 55 -9.67 -6.96 -0.55
C ASN A 55 -9.21 -8.40 -0.27
N ILE A 56 -8.52 -8.64 0.84
CA ILE A 56 -7.97 -9.94 1.23
C ILE A 56 -8.51 -10.29 2.62
N TRP A 57 -9.08 -11.48 2.74
CA TRP A 57 -9.47 -12.05 4.02
C TRP A 57 -8.32 -12.90 4.56
N LEU A 58 -7.91 -12.62 5.80
CA LEU A 58 -6.80 -13.29 6.48
C LEU A 58 -7.23 -13.71 7.88
N ASP A 59 -6.67 -14.82 8.34
CA ASP A 59 -6.87 -15.26 9.72
C ASP A 59 -6.28 -14.27 10.72
N SER A 60 -6.91 -14.20 11.89
CA SER A 60 -6.50 -13.28 12.96
C SER A 60 -5.04 -13.47 13.40
N GLU A 61 -4.53 -14.70 13.38
CA GLU A 61 -3.13 -14.99 13.69
C GLU A 61 -2.15 -14.43 12.66
N VAL A 62 -2.53 -14.47 11.38
CA VAL A 62 -1.74 -13.93 10.27
C VAL A 62 -1.67 -12.41 10.38
N ILE A 63 -2.81 -11.76 10.67
CA ILE A 63 -2.88 -10.32 10.89
C ILE A 63 -1.95 -9.90 12.02
N LYS A 64 -2.00 -10.58 13.18
CA LYS A 64 -1.11 -10.30 14.32
C LYS A 64 0.38 -10.41 13.95
N LYS A 65 0.76 -11.42 13.16
CA LYS A 65 2.14 -11.59 12.69
C LYS A 65 2.55 -10.48 11.73
N LEU A 66 1.66 -10.06 10.83
CA LEU A 66 1.91 -8.94 9.91
C LEU A 66 2.05 -7.61 10.66
N GLU A 67 1.21 -7.32 11.63
CA GLU A 67 1.31 -6.11 12.46
C GLU A 67 2.62 -6.05 13.25
N LYS A 68 3.05 -7.18 13.82
CA LYS A 68 4.34 -7.27 14.53
C LYS A 68 5.51 -6.98 13.58
N ARG A 69 5.44 -7.45 12.34
CA ARG A 69 6.46 -7.18 11.31
C ARG A 69 6.42 -5.73 10.86
N ALA A 70 5.22 -5.17 10.63
CA ALA A 70 5.02 -3.79 10.23
C ALA A 70 5.63 -2.83 11.26
N LYS A 71 5.39 -3.06 12.56
CA LYS A 71 6.02 -2.28 13.65
C LYS A 71 7.54 -2.32 13.62
N ARG A 72 8.14 -3.50 13.37
CA ARG A 72 9.61 -3.65 13.27
C ARG A 72 10.19 -2.89 12.08
N ASN A 73 9.45 -2.84 10.98
CA ASN A 73 9.87 -2.17 9.75
C ASN A 73 9.47 -0.69 9.71
N MET A 74 8.83 -0.18 10.78
CA MET A 74 8.25 1.18 10.84
C MET A 74 7.28 1.47 9.69
N LEU A 75 6.50 0.45 9.32
CA LEU A 75 5.45 0.53 8.31
C LEU A 75 4.07 0.35 8.94
N ASN A 76 3.05 0.87 8.26
CA ASN A 76 1.67 0.51 8.52
C ASN A 76 1.35 -0.90 7.97
N LEU A 77 0.26 -1.52 8.43
CA LEU A 77 -0.14 -2.86 7.99
C LEU A 77 -0.30 -2.93 6.46
N ASN A 78 -0.96 -1.95 5.86
CA ASN A 78 -1.17 -1.88 4.40
C ASN A 78 0.16 -1.76 3.64
N GLU A 79 1.06 -0.89 4.11
CA GLU A 79 2.39 -0.69 3.52
C GLU A 79 3.24 -1.97 3.62
N GLN A 80 3.12 -2.69 4.74
CA GLN A 80 3.82 -3.95 4.95
C GLN A 80 3.32 -5.05 4.01
N VAL A 81 2.02 -5.11 3.75
CA VAL A 81 1.44 -6.05 2.77
C VAL A 81 1.92 -5.70 1.36
N GLU A 82 1.94 -4.41 1.00
CA GLU A 82 2.45 -3.96 -0.30
C GLU A 82 3.94 -4.30 -0.48
N ASP A 83 4.77 -4.06 0.53
CA ASP A 83 6.20 -4.41 0.51
C ASP A 83 6.41 -5.92 0.31
N ILE A 84 5.61 -6.76 0.97
CA ILE A 84 5.66 -8.22 0.79
C ILE A 84 5.30 -8.60 -0.64
N LEU A 85 4.18 -8.10 -1.18
CA LEU A 85 3.74 -8.39 -2.54
C LEU A 85 4.78 -7.93 -3.57
N ARG A 86 5.31 -6.71 -3.40
CA ARG A 86 6.35 -6.15 -4.27
C ARG A 86 7.60 -7.03 -4.28
N ARG A 87 8.11 -7.41 -3.12
CA ARG A 87 9.27 -8.31 -3.00
C ARG A 87 8.97 -9.69 -3.57
N SER A 88 7.77 -10.21 -3.37
CA SER A 88 7.36 -11.50 -3.92
C SER A 88 7.37 -11.50 -5.44
N VAL A 89 6.90 -10.41 -6.06
CA VAL A 89 6.90 -10.28 -7.52
C VAL A 89 8.32 -10.10 -8.07
N ILE A 90 9.14 -9.26 -7.43
CA ILE A 90 10.54 -9.04 -7.88
C ILE A 90 11.39 -10.31 -7.73
N ASN A 91 11.19 -11.05 -6.64
CA ASN A 91 11.94 -12.28 -6.36
C ASN A 91 11.39 -13.51 -7.09
N ALA A 92 10.24 -13.38 -7.77
CA ALA A 92 9.74 -14.45 -8.62
C ALA A 92 10.75 -14.65 -9.75
N LYS A 93 11.57 -15.70 -9.64
CA LYS A 93 12.49 -16.08 -10.71
C LYS A 93 11.66 -16.27 -11.97
N PRO A 94 12.07 -15.71 -13.13
CA PRO A 94 11.45 -16.09 -14.38
C PRO A 94 11.58 -17.61 -14.47
N THR A 95 10.46 -18.29 -14.69
CA THR A 95 10.46 -19.73 -14.94
C THR A 95 11.51 -19.96 -16.01
N GLN A 96 12.62 -20.62 -15.66
CA GLN A 96 13.62 -20.97 -16.67
C GLN A 96 12.83 -21.69 -17.76
N ALA A 97 12.88 -21.16 -18.98
CA ALA A 97 12.35 -21.88 -20.12
C ALA A 97 12.96 -23.27 -20.03
N LYS A 98 12.13 -24.32 -19.97
CA LYS A 98 12.65 -25.69 -19.98
C LYS A 98 13.52 -25.77 -21.22
N GLU A 99 14.83 -25.91 -21.03
CA GLU A 99 15.73 -26.19 -22.15
C GLU A 99 15.17 -27.40 -22.88
N LYS A 100 15.17 -27.36 -24.22
CA LYS A 100 14.76 -28.54 -24.98
C LYS A 100 15.66 -29.68 -24.54
N LEU A 101 15.06 -30.87 -24.40
CA LEU A 101 15.77 -32.04 -23.89
C LEU A 101 17.06 -32.30 -24.69
N ASP A 102 17.04 -32.03 -25.99
CA ASP A 102 18.21 -32.09 -26.87
C ASP A 102 19.32 -31.12 -26.47
N ASP A 103 19.01 -29.86 -26.17
CA ASP A 103 20.00 -28.86 -25.74
C ASP A 103 20.63 -29.24 -24.39
N MET A 104 19.83 -29.82 -23.50
CA MET A 104 20.30 -30.32 -22.20
C MET A 104 21.21 -31.55 -22.36
N LEU A 105 20.87 -32.46 -23.28
CA LEU A 105 21.70 -33.62 -23.63
C LEU A 105 23.02 -33.16 -24.27
N VAL A 106 22.97 -32.19 -25.19
CA VAL A 106 24.19 -31.60 -25.77
C VAL A 106 25.02 -30.94 -24.68
N GLY A 107 24.43 -30.19 -23.74
CA GLY A 107 25.18 -29.58 -22.64
C GLY A 107 25.86 -30.58 -21.70
N LEU A 108 25.20 -31.69 -21.38
CA LEU A 108 25.72 -32.75 -20.51
C LEU A 108 26.79 -33.62 -21.18
N PHE A 109 26.62 -33.93 -22.47
CA PHE A 109 27.47 -34.88 -23.18
C PHE A 109 28.46 -34.24 -24.16
N SER A 110 28.31 -32.96 -24.48
CA SER A 110 29.33 -32.19 -25.19
C SER A 110 30.50 -31.95 -24.25
N ARG A 111 31.47 -32.85 -24.31
CA ARG A 111 32.78 -32.70 -23.68
C ARG A 111 33.31 -31.32 -24.06
N LYS A 112 33.46 -30.42 -23.09
CA LYS A 112 34.37 -29.28 -23.22
C LYS A 112 35.75 -29.86 -23.47
N THR A 113 36.18 -29.96 -24.73
CA THR A 113 37.57 -30.18 -25.05
C THR A 113 38.33 -29.00 -24.47
N PRO A 114 39.18 -29.20 -23.43
CA PRO A 114 40.03 -28.12 -22.99
C PRO A 114 40.96 -27.81 -24.17
N LYS A 115 40.81 -26.63 -24.77
CA LYS A 115 41.81 -26.10 -25.68
C LYS A 115 43.10 -26.04 -24.88
N LYS A 116 44.02 -26.97 -25.15
CA LYS A 116 45.40 -26.87 -24.67
C LYS A 116 45.96 -25.57 -25.24
N LYS A 117 46.41 -24.69 -24.34
CA LYS A 117 47.31 -23.58 -24.69
C LYS A 117 48.66 -24.13 -25.08
#